data_AF-A0A7Y8KY98-F1
#
_entry.id   AF-A0A7Y8KY98-F1
#
_cell.length_a   1.000
_cell.length_b   1.000
_cell.length_c   1.000
_cell.angle_alpha   90.00
_cell.angle_beta   90.00
_cell.angle_gamma   90.00
#
_symmetry.space_group_name_H-M   'P 1'
#
loop_
_entity.id
_entity.type
_entity.pdbx_description
1 polymer ?
#
loop_
_entity_poly.entity_id
_entity_poly.type
_entity_poly.pdbx_seq_one_letter_code
_entity_poly.pdbx_strand_id
1 'polypeptide(L)'
;MVKKIQKSTTASKAAAGASSPLSGAIKDSAQQIWLAGLGAFSKAQAEGGKAFESLVKEGLSIQRKTQAVAEERISEATNRVSGMATEISSKAAGQWDKLENIFEDRVAKALNKLGVPSARDIETLMERIDELNRHVQRLSTKAPAAKAARKAAPVKAATPAPRKTAARKTAVKSKA
;
A
#
# COMPACT_ATOMS: atom_id res chain seq x y z
N MET A 1 68.98 87.68 -8.75
CA MET A 1 68.99 87.24 -10.16
C MET A 1 67.79 86.34 -10.36
N VAL A 2 66.62 86.83 -10.78
CA VAL A 2 66.17 87.16 -12.16
C VAL A 2 66.17 85.96 -13.11
N LYS A 3 64.99 85.33 -13.29
CA LYS A 3 64.20 85.21 -14.54
C LYS A 3 63.09 84.15 -14.32
N LYS A 4 61.80 84.52 -14.36
CA LYS A 4 60.95 84.59 -15.58
C LYS A 4 60.37 83.21 -15.92
N ILE A 5 59.09 82.97 -16.21
CA ILE A 5 57.80 83.67 -16.09
C ILE A 5 56.77 82.60 -16.48
N GLN A 6 55.63 82.59 -15.79
CA GLN A 6 54.30 82.21 -16.26
C GLN A 6 54.17 81.62 -17.68
N LYS A 7 53.75 80.35 -17.78
CA LYS A 7 52.65 79.92 -18.69
C LYS A 7 52.23 78.47 -18.43
N SER A 8 51.31 78.23 -17.50
CA SER A 8 50.62 76.93 -17.41
C SER A 8 49.18 76.99 -16.89
N THR A 9 48.56 78.18 -16.78
CA THR A 9 47.14 78.28 -16.35
C THR A 9 46.15 78.34 -17.52
N THR A 10 46.59 78.25 -18.77
CA THR A 10 45.69 78.26 -19.95
C THR A 10 45.50 76.88 -20.61
N ALA A 11 46.24 75.85 -20.18
CA ALA A 11 46.11 74.50 -20.76
C ALA A 11 44.97 73.67 -20.15
N SER A 12 44.45 74.04 -18.96
CA SER A 12 43.35 73.28 -18.31
C SER A 12 41.94 73.76 -18.65
N LYS A 13 41.78 74.82 -19.46
CA LYS A 13 40.47 75.32 -19.91
C LYS A 13 40.18 75.03 -21.39
N ALA A 14 40.94 74.12 -22.01
CA ALA A 14 40.71 73.66 -23.38
C ALA A 14 40.37 72.17 -23.49
N ALA A 15 40.32 71.44 -22.37
CA ALA A 15 39.88 70.04 -22.29
C ALA A 15 38.54 69.86 -21.55
N ALA A 16 37.81 70.96 -21.31
CA ALA A 16 36.48 70.95 -20.67
C ALA A 16 35.38 71.43 -21.63
N GLY A 17 35.53 71.19 -22.93
CA GLY A 17 34.63 71.75 -23.94
C GLY A 17 34.71 71.04 -25.28
N ALA A 18 34.68 69.72 -25.29
CA ALA A 18 34.39 68.94 -26.49
C ALA A 18 33.77 67.59 -26.13
N SER A 19 32.74 67.59 -25.29
CA SER A 19 31.73 66.55 -25.41
C SER A 19 31.09 66.77 -26.77
N SER A 20 31.46 65.96 -27.76
CA SER A 20 30.86 65.98 -29.10
C SER A 20 29.34 66.09 -28.94
N PRO A 21 28.64 67.00 -29.65
CA PRO A 21 27.18 67.17 -29.53
C PRO A 21 26.42 65.85 -29.72
N LEU A 22 27.06 64.87 -30.39
CA LEU A 22 26.60 63.50 -30.52
C LEU A 22 26.53 62.72 -29.19
N SER A 23 27.52 62.85 -28.30
CA SER A 23 27.51 62.15 -27.00
C SER A 23 26.44 62.69 -26.04
N GLY A 24 26.11 63.98 -26.13
CA GLY A 24 24.99 64.57 -25.40
C GLY A 24 23.65 64.04 -25.91
N ALA A 25 23.44 64.06 -27.23
CA ALA A 25 22.23 63.56 -27.85
C ALA A 25 21.98 62.06 -27.60
N ILE A 26 23.03 61.23 -27.59
CA ILE A 26 22.93 59.80 -27.27
C ILE A 26 22.51 59.58 -25.81
N LYS A 27 23.07 60.37 -24.87
CA LYS A 27 22.70 60.29 -23.46
C LYS A 27 21.25 60.73 -23.23
N ASP A 28 20.82 61.80 -23.87
CA ASP A 28 19.44 62.29 -23.77
C ASP A 28 18.45 61.29 -24.40
N SER A 29 18.79 60.69 -25.54
CA SER A 29 17.99 59.63 -26.16
C SER A 29 17.93 58.37 -25.31
N ALA A 30 19.06 57.92 -24.75
CA ALA A 30 19.09 56.78 -23.83
C ALA A 30 18.26 57.04 -22.57
N GLN A 31 18.30 58.28 -22.05
CA GLN A 31 17.49 58.67 -20.91
C GLN A 31 15.99 58.74 -21.26
N GLN A 32 15.63 59.19 -22.47
CA GLN A 32 14.24 59.14 -22.95
C GLN A 32 13.75 57.71 -23.14
N ILE A 33 14.56 56.82 -23.73
CA ILE A 33 14.22 55.40 -23.89
C ILE A 33 14.05 54.74 -22.52
N TRP A 34 14.90 55.08 -21.55
CA TRP A 34 14.79 54.56 -20.19
C TRP A 34 13.52 55.05 -19.49
N LEU A 35 13.22 56.34 -19.55
CA LEU A 35 12.00 56.92 -18.97
C LEU A 35 10.73 56.38 -19.66
N ALA A 36 10.78 56.20 -20.98
CA ALA A 36 9.69 55.57 -21.74
C ALA A 36 9.53 54.10 -21.35
N GLY A 37 10.62 53.36 -21.15
CA GLY A 37 10.60 51.99 -20.65
C GLY A 37 9.99 51.89 -19.25
N LEU A 38 10.36 52.78 -18.34
CA LEU A 38 9.81 52.83 -16.98
C LEU A 38 8.32 53.23 -16.98
N GLY A 39 7.94 54.18 -17.84
CA GLY A 39 6.55 54.61 -18.02
C GLY A 39 5.67 53.53 -18.64
N ALA A 40 6.16 52.82 -19.66
CA ALA A 40 5.46 51.69 -20.27
C ALA A 40 5.31 50.52 -19.30
N PHE A 41 6.35 50.22 -18.50
CA PHE A 41 6.27 49.20 -17.46
C PHE A 41 5.26 49.57 -16.37
N SER A 42 5.25 50.83 -15.91
CA SER A 42 4.26 51.30 -14.94
C SER A 42 2.83 51.24 -15.50
N LYS A 43 2.64 51.58 -16.78
CA LYS A 43 1.33 51.47 -17.45
C LYS A 43 0.89 50.01 -17.62
N ALA A 44 1.81 49.11 -17.95
CA ALA A 44 1.56 47.68 -18.00
C ALA A 44 1.27 47.08 -16.61
N GLN A 45 1.87 47.58 -15.53
CA GLN A 45 1.46 47.19 -14.17
C GLN A 45 0.04 47.68 -13.83
N ALA A 46 -0.28 48.93 -14.17
CA ALA A 46 -1.60 49.50 -13.89
C ALA A 46 -2.72 48.82 -14.69
N GLU A 47 -2.47 48.49 -15.97
CA GLU A 47 -3.42 47.81 -16.85
C GLU A 47 -3.39 46.29 -16.64
N GLY A 48 -2.22 45.72 -16.33
CA GLY A 48 -2.02 44.31 -16.02
C GLY A 48 -2.72 43.87 -14.73
N GLY A 49 -2.79 44.72 -13.71
CA GLY A 49 -3.58 44.44 -12.50
C GLY A 49 -5.07 44.28 -12.79
N LYS A 50 -5.66 45.13 -13.64
CA LYS A 50 -7.06 45.03 -14.05
C LYS A 50 -7.34 43.81 -14.92
N ALA A 51 -6.44 43.51 -15.86
CA ALA A 51 -6.54 42.31 -16.68
C ALA A 51 -6.43 41.04 -15.82
N PHE A 52 -5.53 41.05 -14.83
CA PHE A 52 -5.38 39.96 -13.86
C PHE A 52 -6.64 39.78 -13.00
N GLU A 53 -7.17 40.85 -12.42
CA GLU A 53 -8.43 40.78 -11.65
C GLU A 53 -9.60 40.25 -12.49
N SER A 54 -9.69 40.67 -13.76
CA SER A 54 -10.69 40.15 -14.70
C SER A 54 -10.50 38.66 -14.95
N LEU A 55 -9.27 38.22 -15.24
CA LEU A 55 -8.94 36.81 -15.45
C LEU A 55 -9.18 35.96 -14.19
N VAL A 56 -8.90 36.49 -13.00
CA VAL A 56 -9.19 35.80 -11.74
C VAL A 56 -10.69 35.69 -11.52
N LYS A 57 -11.46 36.76 -11.76
CA LYS A 57 -12.93 36.72 -11.65
C LYS A 57 -13.53 35.74 -12.65
N GLU A 58 -13.01 35.71 -13.88
CA GLU A 58 -13.44 34.78 -14.92
C GLU A 58 -13.06 33.34 -14.57
N GLY A 59 -11.84 33.09 -14.07
CA GLY A 59 -11.38 31.80 -13.58
C GLY A 59 -12.22 31.28 -12.40
N LEU A 60 -12.54 32.13 -11.42
CA LEU A 60 -13.44 31.79 -10.32
C LEU A 60 -14.86 31.49 -10.82
N SER A 61 -15.34 32.22 -11.83
CA SER A 61 -16.65 31.96 -12.43
C SER A 61 -16.69 30.65 -13.20
N ILE A 62 -15.62 30.31 -13.92
CA ILE A 62 -15.45 29.05 -14.65
C ILE A 62 -15.35 27.91 -13.65
N GLN A 63 -14.53 28.03 -12.61
CA GLN A 63 -14.42 27.00 -11.57
C GLN A 63 -15.77 26.73 -10.90
N ARG A 64 -16.52 27.78 -10.52
CA ARG A 64 -17.87 27.62 -9.95
C ARG A 64 -18.84 26.95 -10.92
N LYS A 65 -18.82 27.35 -12.20
CA LYS A 65 -19.66 26.72 -13.24
C LYS A 65 -19.28 25.26 -13.45
N THR A 66 -18.00 24.94 -13.54
CA THR A 66 -17.51 23.56 -13.70
C THR A 66 -17.84 22.72 -12.48
N GLN A 67 -17.69 23.27 -11.26
CA GLN A 67 -18.09 22.58 -10.03
C GLN A 67 -19.60 22.31 -10.03
N ALA A 68 -20.43 23.31 -10.32
CA ALA A 68 -21.88 23.14 -10.36
C ALA A 68 -22.31 22.09 -11.40
N VAL A 69 -21.72 22.12 -12.61
CA VAL A 69 -21.98 21.12 -13.64
C VAL A 69 -21.46 19.74 -13.20
N ALA A 70 -20.29 19.64 -12.58
CA ALA A 70 -19.77 18.38 -12.08
C ALA A 70 -20.66 17.80 -10.98
N GLU A 71 -21.10 18.62 -10.03
CA GLU A 71 -22.05 18.23 -8.97
C GLU A 71 -23.39 17.77 -9.57
N GLU A 72 -23.91 18.49 -10.57
CA GLU A 72 -25.12 18.10 -11.29
C GLU A 72 -24.94 16.76 -12.03
N ARG A 73 -23.83 16.58 -12.75
CA ARG A 73 -23.52 15.32 -13.46
C ARG A 73 -23.30 14.15 -12.51
N ILE A 74 -22.63 14.37 -11.38
CA ILE A 74 -22.42 13.34 -10.36
C ILE A 74 -23.76 12.99 -9.71
N SER A 75 -24.58 13.98 -9.36
CA SER A 75 -25.91 13.76 -8.79
C SER A 75 -26.81 13.00 -9.76
N GLU A 76 -26.86 13.41 -11.03
CA GLU A 76 -27.59 12.71 -12.08
C GLU A 76 -27.09 11.28 -12.30
N ALA A 77 -25.77 11.07 -12.38
CA ALA A 77 -25.18 9.74 -12.53
C ALA A 77 -25.49 8.87 -11.31
N THR A 78 -25.37 9.41 -10.11
CA THR A 78 -25.70 8.72 -8.86
C THR A 78 -27.17 8.34 -8.83
N ASN A 79 -28.08 9.24 -9.22
CA ASN A 79 -29.50 8.95 -9.29
C ASN A 79 -29.82 7.88 -10.36
N ARG A 80 -29.18 7.94 -11.54
CA ARG A 80 -29.33 6.90 -12.58
C ARG A 80 -28.78 5.56 -12.14
N VAL A 81 -27.61 5.53 -11.51
CA VAL A 81 -26.99 4.31 -10.97
C VAL A 81 -27.84 3.75 -9.85
N SER A 82 -28.35 4.58 -8.94
CA SER A 82 -29.26 4.15 -7.87
C SER A 82 -30.57 3.59 -8.41
N GLY A 83 -31.16 4.24 -9.43
CA GLY A 83 -32.36 3.75 -10.10
C GLY A 83 -32.13 2.41 -10.81
N MET A 84 -31.06 2.31 -11.61
CA MET A 84 -30.64 1.07 -12.27
C MET A 84 -30.33 -0.04 -11.25
N ALA A 85 -29.62 0.28 -10.17
CA ALA A 85 -29.30 -0.67 -9.11
C ALA A 85 -30.56 -1.17 -8.41
N THR A 86 -31.55 -0.29 -8.17
CA THR A 86 -32.84 -0.67 -7.58
C THR A 86 -33.65 -1.57 -8.52
N GLU A 87 -33.67 -1.27 -9.82
CA GLU A 87 -34.35 -2.11 -10.83
C GLU A 87 -33.65 -3.46 -11.04
N ILE A 88 -32.32 -3.48 -11.09
CA ILE A 88 -31.54 -4.71 -11.22
C ILE A 88 -31.64 -5.53 -9.94
N SER A 89 -31.56 -4.91 -8.77
CA SER A 89 -31.73 -5.59 -7.48
C SER A 89 -33.11 -6.24 -7.39
N SER A 90 -34.18 -5.51 -7.72
CA SER A 90 -35.54 -6.04 -7.67
C SER A 90 -35.83 -7.11 -8.73
N LYS A 91 -35.32 -6.98 -9.96
CA LYS A 91 -35.49 -8.00 -11.02
C LYS A 91 -34.56 -9.20 -10.89
N ALA A 92 -33.40 -9.05 -10.27
CA ALA A 92 -32.34 -10.04 -10.27
C ALA A 92 -32.00 -10.55 -8.86
N ALA A 93 -32.84 -10.34 -7.85
CA ALA A 93 -32.64 -10.85 -6.48
C ALA A 93 -32.22 -12.34 -6.45
N GLY A 94 -32.82 -13.19 -7.29
CA GLY A 94 -32.41 -14.60 -7.40
C GLY A 94 -31.08 -14.87 -8.14
N GLN A 95 -30.57 -13.92 -8.93
CA GLN A 95 -29.21 -13.97 -9.48
C GLN A 95 -28.18 -13.40 -8.50
N TRP A 96 -28.60 -12.53 -7.58
CA TRP A 96 -27.76 -12.04 -6.48
C TRP A 96 -27.35 -13.17 -5.54
N ASP A 97 -28.24 -14.11 -5.21
CA ASP A 97 -27.89 -15.30 -4.42
C ASP A 97 -26.76 -16.13 -5.09
N LYS A 98 -26.77 -16.20 -6.42
CA LYS A 98 -25.71 -16.91 -7.18
C LYS A 98 -24.40 -16.13 -7.22
N LEU A 99 -24.48 -14.80 -7.28
CA LEU A 99 -23.32 -13.92 -7.18
C LEU A 99 -22.76 -13.87 -5.77
N GLU A 100 -23.60 -13.99 -4.73
CA GLU A 100 -23.18 -14.13 -3.34
C GLU A 100 -22.35 -15.39 -3.18
N ASN A 101 -22.83 -16.54 -3.68
CA ASN A 101 -22.04 -17.77 -3.69
C ASN A 101 -20.69 -17.62 -4.44
N ILE A 102 -20.66 -16.94 -5.60
CA ILE A 102 -19.41 -16.72 -6.36
C ILE A 102 -18.48 -15.73 -5.64
N PHE A 103 -19.05 -14.73 -4.98
CA PHE A 103 -18.32 -13.74 -4.21
C PHE A 103 -17.72 -14.39 -2.97
N GLU A 104 -18.51 -15.17 -2.23
CA GLU A 104 -18.05 -16.01 -1.12
C GLU A 104 -16.94 -16.95 -1.58
N ASP A 105 -17.09 -17.65 -2.70
CA ASP A 105 -16.03 -18.49 -3.26
C ASP A 105 -14.75 -17.71 -3.58
N ARG A 106 -14.87 -16.48 -4.07
CA ARG A 106 -13.73 -15.62 -4.38
C ARG A 106 -13.08 -15.05 -3.14
N VAL A 107 -13.86 -14.63 -2.15
CA VAL A 107 -13.39 -14.15 -0.85
C VAL A 107 -12.73 -15.29 -0.09
N ALA A 108 -13.36 -16.47 -0.04
CA ALA A 108 -12.80 -17.68 0.53
C ALA A 108 -11.50 -18.08 -0.17
N LYS A 109 -11.42 -18.02 -1.51
CA LYS A 109 -10.14 -18.25 -2.23
C LYS A 109 -9.07 -17.21 -1.89
N ALA A 110 -9.44 -15.95 -1.72
CA ALA A 110 -8.50 -14.89 -1.34
C ALA A 110 -7.98 -15.08 0.10
N LEU A 111 -8.88 -15.41 1.04
CA LEU A 111 -8.56 -15.70 2.43
C LEU A 111 -7.69 -16.96 2.57
N ASN A 112 -8.00 -18.02 1.83
CA ASN A 112 -7.17 -19.21 1.77
C ASN A 112 -5.76 -18.93 1.22
N LYS A 113 -5.65 -18.08 0.19
CA LYS A 113 -4.34 -17.61 -0.32
C LYS A 113 -3.55 -16.79 0.71
N LEU A 114 -4.26 -16.11 1.61
CA LEU A 114 -3.67 -15.35 2.72
C LEU A 114 -3.36 -16.24 3.94
N GLY A 115 -3.67 -17.54 3.87
CA GLY A 115 -3.38 -18.51 4.92
C GLY A 115 -4.45 -18.61 6.01
N VAL A 116 -5.65 -18.05 5.79
CA VAL A 116 -6.80 -18.23 6.69
C VAL A 116 -7.52 -19.52 6.29
N PRO A 117 -7.48 -20.59 7.12
CA PRO A 117 -8.13 -21.86 6.80
C PRO A 117 -9.66 -21.71 6.86
N SER A 118 -10.38 -22.39 5.96
CA SER A 118 -11.84 -22.35 5.97
C SER A 118 -12.44 -23.29 7.04
N ALA A 119 -13.69 -23.06 7.43
CA ALA A 119 -14.38 -23.93 8.40
C ALA A 119 -14.45 -25.40 7.93
N ARG A 120 -14.60 -25.61 6.62
CA ARG A 120 -14.65 -26.95 6.00
C ARG A 120 -13.33 -27.70 6.13
N ASP A 121 -12.22 -26.98 6.01
CA ASP A 121 -10.88 -27.54 6.16
C ASP A 121 -10.64 -27.99 7.61
N ILE A 122 -11.11 -27.21 8.58
CA ILE A 122 -11.05 -27.55 10.00
C ILE A 122 -11.90 -28.80 10.29
N GLU A 123 -13.11 -28.88 9.74
CA GLU A 123 -14.00 -30.04 9.89
C GLU A 123 -13.39 -31.32 9.32
N THR A 124 -12.86 -31.26 8.10
CA THR A 124 -12.15 -32.39 7.46
C THR A 124 -10.94 -32.82 8.28
N LEU A 125 -10.22 -31.87 8.89
CA LEU A 125 -9.09 -32.18 9.76
C LEU A 125 -9.55 -32.86 11.06
N MET A 126 -10.66 -32.43 11.67
CA MET A 126 -11.23 -33.05 12.86
C MET A 126 -11.63 -34.51 12.61
N GLU A 127 -12.33 -34.80 11.51
CA GLU A 127 -12.68 -36.18 11.14
C GLU A 127 -11.43 -37.05 10.96
N ARG A 128 -10.40 -36.50 10.31
CA ARG A 128 -9.14 -37.20 10.09
C ARG A 128 -8.38 -37.45 11.39
N ILE A 129 -8.46 -36.52 12.35
CA ILE A 129 -7.92 -36.70 13.69
C ILE A 129 -8.68 -37.80 14.42
N ASP A 130 -10.00 -37.84 14.36
CA ASP A 130 -10.81 -38.86 15.02
C ASP A 130 -10.56 -40.26 14.46
N GLU A 131 -10.43 -40.38 13.14
CA GLU A 131 -10.06 -41.64 12.49
C GLU A 131 -8.64 -42.09 12.88
N LEU A 132 -7.69 -41.15 12.91
CA LEU A 132 -6.33 -41.44 13.35
C LEU A 132 -6.30 -41.86 14.83
N ASN A 133 -7.09 -41.20 15.68
CA ASN A 133 -7.22 -41.53 17.10
C ASN A 133 -7.81 -42.94 17.28
N ARG A 134 -8.81 -43.31 16.47
CA ARG A 134 -9.33 -44.69 16.40
C ARG A 134 -8.25 -45.70 15.98
N HIS A 135 -7.42 -45.37 14.98
CA HIS A 135 -6.32 -46.24 14.56
C HIS A 135 -5.25 -46.39 15.66
N VAL A 136 -4.88 -45.31 16.34
CA VAL A 136 -3.94 -45.35 17.47
C VAL A 136 -4.51 -46.17 18.63
N GLN A 137 -5.79 -46.03 18.98
CA GLN A 137 -6.42 -46.84 20.02
C GLN A 137 -6.43 -48.34 19.66
N ARG A 138 -6.70 -48.69 18.40
CA ARG A 138 -6.62 -50.09 17.93
C ARG A 138 -5.20 -50.65 18.01
N LEU A 139 -4.19 -49.84 17.74
CA LEU A 139 -2.78 -50.25 17.86
C LEU A 139 -2.32 -50.31 19.32
N SER A 140 -2.78 -49.39 20.17
CA SER A 140 -2.47 -49.35 21.61
C SER A 140 -3.13 -50.49 22.39
N THR A 141 -4.32 -50.93 21.98
CA THR A 141 -4.99 -52.13 22.54
C THR A 141 -4.38 -53.44 22.02
N LYS A 142 -3.52 -53.37 20.99
CA LYS A 142 -2.73 -54.48 20.46
C LYS A 142 -1.27 -54.46 20.98
N ALA A 143 -1.01 -53.85 22.13
CA ALA A 143 0.18 -54.17 22.92
C ALA A 143 -0.07 -55.49 23.69
N PRO A 144 0.86 -56.48 23.66
CA PRO A 144 0.55 -57.82 24.12
C PRO A 144 0.53 -57.89 25.65
N ALA A 145 -0.66 -57.83 26.25
CA ALA A 145 -0.85 -58.27 27.62
C ALA A 145 -0.84 -59.82 27.65
N ALA A 146 0.37 -60.37 27.72
CA ALA A 146 0.59 -61.75 28.10
C ALA A 146 0.09 -62.00 29.53
N LYS A 147 -0.97 -62.80 29.66
CA LYS A 147 -1.03 -63.96 30.57
C LYS A 147 -2.38 -64.66 30.44
N ALA A 148 -2.36 -65.81 29.77
CA ALA A 148 -3.43 -66.80 29.86
C ALA A 148 -3.59 -67.23 31.31
N ALA A 149 -4.73 -66.88 31.92
CA ALA A 149 -5.17 -67.45 33.18
C ALA A 149 -5.52 -68.93 32.94
N ARG A 150 -4.61 -69.83 33.34
CA ARG A 150 -4.92 -71.26 33.45
C ARG A 150 -5.94 -71.45 34.57
N LYS A 151 -7.11 -71.94 34.19
CA LYS A 151 -8.23 -72.31 35.07
C LYS A 151 -7.75 -73.43 36.03
N ALA A 152 -7.73 -73.16 37.32
CA ALA A 152 -7.44 -74.15 38.35
C ALA A 152 -8.70 -74.98 38.65
N ALA A 153 -8.60 -76.31 38.53
CA ALA A 153 -9.55 -77.26 39.12
C ALA A 153 -8.94 -77.84 40.41
N PRO A 154 -9.73 -78.10 41.46
CA PRO A 154 -9.20 -78.42 42.79
C PRO A 154 -8.74 -79.88 42.85
N VAL A 155 -7.49 -80.10 43.24
CA VAL A 155 -6.95 -81.44 43.50
C VAL A 155 -6.90 -81.66 45.00
N LYS A 156 -7.67 -82.65 45.47
CA LYS A 156 -7.74 -83.13 46.86
C LYS A 156 -6.41 -83.83 47.19
N ALA A 157 -5.83 -83.49 48.34
CA ALA A 157 -4.54 -84.01 48.80
C ALA A 157 -4.63 -85.43 49.38
N ALA A 158 -3.63 -86.28 49.07
CA ALA A 158 -2.79 -87.01 50.03
C ALA A 158 -1.76 -87.95 49.34
N THR A 159 -0.48 -87.56 49.45
CA THR A 159 0.84 -88.26 49.59
C THR A 159 1.02 -89.80 49.44
N PRO A 160 2.27 -90.34 49.28
CA PRO A 160 3.61 -89.68 49.23
C PRO A 160 4.64 -90.18 48.17
N ALA A 161 5.56 -89.27 47.81
CA ALA A 161 7.05 -89.35 47.67
C ALA A 161 7.77 -90.55 46.96
N PRO A 162 9.07 -90.42 46.60
CA PRO A 162 9.86 -89.26 46.12
C PRO A 162 10.61 -89.60 44.81
N ARG A 163 11.40 -88.67 44.23
CA ARG A 163 12.88 -88.81 44.11
C ARG A 163 13.52 -87.83 43.10
N LYS A 164 14.54 -87.15 43.63
CA LYS A 164 15.79 -86.63 43.03
C LYS A 164 15.75 -85.56 41.93
N THR A 165 16.03 -84.34 42.38
CA THR A 165 17.25 -83.54 42.06
C THR A 165 18.05 -83.88 40.80
N ALA A 166 18.25 -82.89 39.93
CA ALA A 166 19.56 -82.24 39.77
C ALA A 166 19.49 -81.13 38.71
N ALA A 167 19.90 -79.94 39.11
CA ALA A 167 20.11 -78.79 38.25
C ALA A 167 21.51 -78.84 37.61
N ARG A 168 21.61 -78.44 36.34
CA ARG A 168 22.83 -77.99 35.63
C ARG A 168 22.40 -77.57 34.23
N LYS A 169 22.91 -76.56 33.55
CA LYS A 169 23.83 -75.44 33.78
C LYS A 169 23.93 -74.81 32.38
N THR A 170 24.11 -73.49 32.30
CA THR A 170 24.88 -72.78 31.23
C THR A 170 24.29 -72.86 29.80
N ALA A 171 24.54 -71.96 28.85
CA ALA A 171 25.48 -70.85 28.74
C ALA A 171 24.89 -69.83 27.75
N VAL A 172 25.28 -68.58 27.97
CA VAL A 172 25.22 -67.46 27.02
C VAL A 172 26.31 -67.62 25.95
N LYS A 173 25.98 -67.35 24.67
CA LYS A 173 26.78 -66.73 23.58
C LYS A 173 26.12 -67.08 22.23
N SER A 174 26.18 -66.31 21.15
CA SER A 174 26.99 -65.15 20.75
C SER A 174 26.33 -64.57 19.49
N LYS A 175 26.47 -63.27 19.22
CA LYS A 175 26.41 -62.72 17.87
C LYS A 175 27.65 -61.86 17.66
N ALA A 176 28.47 -62.27 16.70
CA ALA A 176 29.26 -61.39 15.85
C ALA A 176 28.69 -61.60 14.45
#